data_AF-A0A815V9Z8-F1
#
_entry.id   AF-A0A815V9Z8-F1
#
_cell.length_a   1.000
_cell.length_b   1.000
_cell.length_c   1.000
_cell.angle_alpha   90.00
_cell.angle_beta   90.00
_cell.angle_gamma   90.00
#
_symmetry.space_group_name_H-M   'P 1'
#
loop_
_entity.id
_entity.type
_entity.pdbx_description
1 polymer ?
#
loop_
_entity_poly.entity_id
_entity_poly.type
_entity_poly.pdbx_seq_one_letter_code
_entity_poly.pdbx_strand_id
1 'polypeptide(L)'
;MIYCASPGSFAVLDHVAWLASECHRKNIFCALVCTNMWAGRNREDIVNEFCRLLNTVHPDIQRKKEDNIIYYNRVALVAMVNSKEYVDKGFGVTKPPAGIEELIFGIAKCLDRDHMFAWFRTVSQNPS
;
A
#
# COMPACT_ATOMS: atom_id res chain seq x y z
N MET A 1 -9.15 3.70 -3.45
CA MET A 1 -9.33 2.30 -2.98
C MET A 1 -8.06 1.87 -2.28
N ILE A 2 -8.17 1.19 -1.13
CA ILE A 2 -7.02 0.63 -0.41
C ILE A 2 -7.23 -0.88 -0.32
N TYR A 3 -6.29 -1.65 -0.86
CA TYR A 3 -6.27 -3.11 -0.76
C TYR A 3 -5.14 -3.53 0.14
N CYS A 4 -5.44 -4.34 1.16
CA CYS A 4 -4.46 -4.81 2.14
C CYS A 4 -4.23 -6.31 2.00
N ALA A 5 -2.97 -6.74 1.97
CA ALA A 5 -2.59 -8.15 2.07
C ALA A 5 -1.49 -8.34 3.11
N SER A 6 -1.56 -9.40 3.91
CA SER A 6 -0.49 -9.77 4.85
C SER A 6 0.38 -10.89 4.28
N PRO A 7 1.68 -10.93 4.60
CA PRO A 7 2.53 -12.09 4.38
C PRO A 7 1.91 -13.36 4.95
N GLY A 8 1.74 -14.38 4.11
CA GLY A 8 1.08 -15.63 4.47
C GLY A 8 -0.44 -15.65 4.34
N SER A 9 -1.08 -14.52 3.99
CA SER A 9 -2.46 -14.55 3.48
C SER A 9 -2.45 -14.94 2.00
N PHE A 10 -3.34 -15.85 1.60
CA PHE A 10 -3.55 -16.20 0.20
C PHE A 10 -4.32 -15.06 -0.48
N ALA A 11 -3.63 -13.97 -0.84
CA ALA A 11 -4.18 -13.03 -1.80
C ALA A 11 -4.36 -13.77 -3.13
N VAL A 12 -5.61 -13.94 -3.58
CA VAL A 12 -5.89 -14.49 -4.92
C VAL A 12 -5.44 -13.44 -5.93
N LEU A 13 -4.26 -13.64 -6.51
CA LEU A 13 -3.59 -12.66 -7.37
C LEU A 13 -4.47 -12.20 -8.54
N ASP A 14 -5.29 -13.10 -9.08
CA ASP A 14 -6.24 -12.79 -10.15
C ASP A 14 -7.28 -11.73 -9.73
N HIS A 15 -7.74 -11.78 -8.47
CA HIS A 15 -8.67 -10.79 -7.95
C HIS A 15 -8.00 -9.43 -7.76
N VAL A 16 -6.74 -9.42 -7.34
CA VAL A 16 -5.96 -8.17 -7.20
C VAL A 16 -5.70 -7.55 -8.57
N ALA A 17 -5.35 -8.37 -9.56
CA ALA A 17 -5.17 -7.95 -10.94
C ALA A 17 -6.45 -7.33 -11.53
N TRP A 18 -7.58 -8.02 -11.34
CA TRP A 18 -8.90 -7.52 -11.76
C TRP A 18 -9.24 -6.19 -11.08
N LEU A 19 -9.03 -6.11 -9.76
CA LEU A 19 -9.31 -4.91 -8.98
C LEU A 19 -8.44 -3.72 -9.44
N ALA A 20 -7.14 -3.93 -9.66
CA ALA A 20 -6.24 -2.90 -10.18
C ALA A 20 -6.67 -2.43 -11.58
N SER A 21 -7.08 -3.36 -12.44
CA SER A 21 -7.60 -3.05 -13.78
C SER A 21 -8.89 -2.23 -13.74
N GLU A 22 -9.81 -2.57 -12.84
CA GLU A 22 -11.05 -1.81 -12.65
C GLU A 22 -10.79 -0.41 -12.09
N CYS A 23 -9.84 -0.28 -11.15
CA CYS A 23 -9.41 1.02 -10.66
C CYS A 23 -8.86 1.89 -11.78
N HIS A 24 -7.99 1.34 -12.63
CA HIS A 24 -7.49 2.06 -13.81
C HIS A 24 -8.63 2.49 -14.75
N ARG A 25 -9.52 1.56 -15.13
CA ARG A 25 -10.65 1.81 -16.04
C ARG A 25 -11.59 2.91 -15.53
N LYS A 26 -11.79 2.99 -14.21
CA LYS A 26 -12.69 3.97 -13.57
C LYS A 26 -11.98 5.23 -13.08
N ASN A 27 -10.68 5.40 -13.35
CA ASN A 27 -9.86 6.50 -12.83
C ASN A 27 -9.92 6.59 -11.29
N ILE A 28 -9.96 5.46 -10.60
CA ILE A 28 -9.94 5.38 -9.14
C ILE A 28 -8.50 5.15 -8.69
N PHE A 29 -8.00 6.02 -7.82
CA PHE A 29 -6.70 5.85 -7.18
C PHE A 29 -6.64 4.51 -6.39
N CYS A 30 -5.54 3.77 -6.56
CA CYS A 30 -5.34 2.44 -5.99
C CYS A 30 -4.11 2.38 -5.07
N ALA A 31 -4.30 2.14 -3.77
CA ALA A 31 -3.20 1.84 -2.85
C ALA A 31 -3.17 0.34 -2.54
N LEU A 32 -2.08 -0.33 -2.91
CA LEU A 32 -1.82 -1.72 -2.57
C LEU A 32 -0.87 -1.78 -1.36
N VAL A 33 -1.35 -2.33 -0.24
CA VAL A 33 -0.67 -2.24 1.05
C VAL A 33 -0.32 -3.63 1.55
N CYS A 34 0.98 -3.89 1.69
CA CYS A 34 1.46 -5.07 2.40
C CYS A 34 1.45 -4.77 3.90
N THR A 35 0.59 -5.45 4.65
CA THR A 35 0.53 -5.32 6.12
C THR A 35 1.54 -6.23 6.79
N ASN A 36 1.67 -6.13 8.12
CA ASN A 36 2.63 -6.90 8.91
C ASN A 36 4.05 -6.84 8.34
N MET A 37 4.56 -5.63 8.05
CA MET A 37 5.86 -5.43 7.36
C MET A 37 7.05 -6.19 7.98
N TRP A 38 6.97 -6.56 9.26
CA TRP A 38 8.02 -7.28 9.97
C TRP A 38 7.81 -8.79 9.99
N ALA A 39 6.58 -9.27 9.78
CA ALA A 39 6.22 -10.68 9.84
C ALA A 39 6.38 -11.33 8.47
N GLY A 40 7.11 -12.45 8.40
CA GLY A 40 7.21 -13.27 7.20
C GLY A 40 8.41 -12.95 6.32
N ARG A 41 9.03 -14.01 5.78
CA ARG A 41 10.16 -13.92 4.84
C ARG A 41 9.71 -13.43 3.45
N ASN A 42 8.43 -13.55 3.14
CA ASN A 42 7.86 -13.35 1.79
C ASN A 42 7.18 -11.97 1.62
N ARG A 43 7.44 -11.01 2.52
CA ARG A 43 6.89 -9.64 2.40
C ARG A 43 7.34 -8.94 1.11
N GLU A 44 8.59 -9.17 0.71
CA GLU A 44 9.15 -8.62 -0.51
C GLU A 44 8.48 -9.23 -1.74
N ASP A 45 8.11 -10.52 -1.68
CA ASP A 45 7.37 -11.20 -2.74
C ASP A 45 6.00 -10.54 -2.97
N ILE A 46 5.27 -10.18 -1.89
CA ILE A 46 3.99 -9.47 -2.01
C ILE A 46 4.18 -8.09 -2.67
N VAL A 47 5.18 -7.33 -2.23
CA VAL A 47 5.46 -6.00 -2.79
C VAL A 47 5.87 -6.10 -4.26
N ASN A 48 6.72 -7.06 -4.59
CA ASN A 48 7.16 -7.34 -5.96
C ASN A 48 5.97 -7.74 -6.84
N GLU A 49 5.07 -8.56 -6.32
CA GLU A 49 3.88 -9.00 -7.03
C GLU A 49 2.90 -7.85 -7.26
N PHE A 50 2.65 -7.00 -6.26
CA PHE A 50 1.88 -5.77 -6.43
C PHE A 50 2.49 -4.86 -7.48
N CYS A 51 3.82 -4.69 -7.46
CA CYS A 51 4.52 -3.92 -8.48
C CYS A 51 4.38 -4.56 -9.87
N ARG A 52 4.46 -5.90 -9.98
CA ARG A 52 4.29 -6.63 -11.24
C ARG A 52 2.88 -6.42 -11.81
N LEU A 53 1.86 -6.50 -10.97
CA LEU A 53 0.46 -6.25 -11.34
C LEU A 53 0.28 -4.81 -11.83
N LEU A 54 0.77 -3.81 -11.08
CA LEU A 54 0.66 -2.41 -11.49
C LEU A 54 1.46 -2.09 -12.74
N ASN A 55 2.63 -2.69 -12.96
CA ASN A 55 3.38 -2.57 -14.22
C ASN A 55 2.60 -3.16 -15.40
N THR A 56 1.79 -4.20 -15.17
CA THR A 56 0.95 -4.79 -16.22
C THR A 56 -0.21 -3.87 -16.58
N VAL A 57 -0.82 -3.24 -15.57
CA VAL A 57 -1.95 -2.31 -15.75
C VAL A 57 -1.48 -0.93 -16.26
N HIS A 58 -0.26 -0.52 -15.91
CA HIS A 58 0.31 0.79 -16.22
C HIS A 58 1.72 0.64 -16.83
N PRO A 59 1.84 0.08 -18.05
CA PRO A 59 3.14 -0.25 -18.65
C PRO A 59 4.04 0.96 -18.89
N ASP A 60 3.45 2.13 -19.13
CA ASP A 60 4.18 3.35 -19.48
C ASP A 60 4.55 4.22 -18.26
N ILE A 61 4.14 3.83 -17.05
CA ILE A 61 4.41 4.62 -15.84
C ILE A 61 5.75 4.20 -15.23
N GLN A 62 6.68 5.15 -15.19
CA GLN A 62 7.91 4.99 -14.42
C GLN A 62 7.60 5.08 -12.91
N ARG A 63 7.81 3.97 -12.19
CA ARG A 63 7.66 3.95 -10.74
C ARG A 63 8.73 4.80 -10.05
N LYS A 64 8.34 5.51 -9.00
CA LYS A 64 9.26 6.28 -8.15
C LYS A 64 9.19 5.75 -6.73
N LYS A 65 10.35 5.39 -6.15
CA LYS A 65 10.43 5.03 -4.74
C LYS A 65 10.79 6.27 -3.92
N GLU A 66 9.99 6.60 -2.93
CA GLU A 66 10.31 7.60 -1.90
C GLU A 66 9.97 6.97 -0.55
N ASP A 67 10.94 6.96 0.37
CA ASP A 67 10.85 6.25 1.65
C ASP A 67 10.42 4.78 1.47
N ASN A 68 9.35 4.37 2.16
CA ASN A 68 8.77 3.03 2.10
C ASN A 68 7.61 2.91 1.11
N ILE A 69 7.47 3.87 0.18
CA ILE A 69 6.36 3.94 -0.79
C ILE A 69 6.90 3.89 -2.21
N ILE A 70 6.23 3.09 -3.05
CA ILE A 70 6.49 2.99 -4.48
C ILE A 70 5.30 3.63 -5.20
N TYR A 71 5.52 4.78 -5.81
CA TYR A 71 4.51 5.55 -6.50
C TYR A 71 4.43 5.18 -7.98
N TYR A 72 3.21 5.06 -8.48
CA TYR A 72 2.85 4.99 -9.89
C TYR A 72 2.16 6.30 -10.26
N ASN A 73 2.95 7.38 -10.27
CA ASN A 73 2.46 8.75 -10.47
C ASN A 73 1.33 9.10 -9.48
N ARG A 74 0.17 9.56 -9.98
CA ARG A 74 -1.03 9.89 -9.19
C ARG A 74 -2.12 8.82 -9.24
N VAL A 75 -1.87 7.67 -9.88
CA VAL A 75 -2.91 6.65 -10.10
C VAL A 75 -2.83 5.49 -9.11
N ALA A 76 -1.64 5.15 -8.64
CA ALA A 76 -1.49 4.09 -7.65
C ALA A 76 -0.23 4.27 -6.78
N LEU A 77 -0.22 3.56 -5.64
CA LEU A 77 0.98 3.38 -4.84
C LEU A 77 1.04 1.97 -4.24
N VAL A 78 2.24 1.54 -3.88
CA VAL A 78 2.50 0.35 -3.08
C VAL A 78 3.21 0.76 -1.80
N ALA A 79 2.75 0.26 -0.65
CA ALA A 79 3.35 0.56 0.65
C ALA A 79 3.45 -0.70 1.52
N MET A 80 4.37 -0.66 2.47
CA MET A 80 4.44 -1.64 3.57
C MET A 80 4.11 -0.95 4.88
N VAL A 81 3.23 -1.56 5.68
CA VAL A 81 2.83 -0.99 6.97
C VAL A 81 2.78 -2.06 8.06
N ASN A 82 2.89 -1.60 9.30
CA ASN A 82 2.65 -2.39 10.47
C ASN A 82 1.98 -1.52 11.54
N SER A 83 0.70 -1.74 11.78
CA SER A 83 -0.13 -0.89 12.64
C SER A 83 0.00 -1.19 14.14
N LYS A 84 0.58 -2.33 14.50
CA LYS A 84 0.79 -2.76 15.89
C LYS A 84 2.23 -3.16 16.11
N GLU A 85 2.69 -3.13 17.36
CA GLU A 85 4.01 -3.65 17.69
C GLU A 85 4.16 -5.11 17.20
N TYR A 86 5.27 -5.40 16.52
CA TYR A 86 5.63 -6.76 16.14
C TYR A 86 6.56 -7.35 17.19
N VAL A 87 6.21 -8.54 17.68
CA VAL A 87 6.98 -9.27 18.68
C VAL A 87 7.26 -10.68 18.19
N ASP A 88 8.54 -10.99 18.00
CA ASP A 88 9.03 -12.34 17.75
C ASP A 88 9.71 -12.87 19.01
N LYS A 89 8.96 -13.67 19.78
CA LYS A 89 9.44 -14.27 21.03
C LYS A 89 10.56 -15.28 20.82
N GLY A 90 10.65 -15.90 19.65
CA GLY A 90 11.67 -16.90 19.34
C GLY A 90 13.05 -16.28 19.13
N PHE A 91 13.09 -15.06 18.59
CA PHE A 91 14.34 -14.32 18.34
C PHE A 91 14.54 -13.11 19.24
N GLY A 92 13.62 -12.84 20.18
CA GLY A 92 13.69 -11.68 21.08
C GLY A 92 13.59 -10.34 20.34
N VAL A 93 12.94 -10.31 19.19
CA VAL A 93 12.84 -9.10 18.35
C VAL A 93 11.52 -8.39 18.63
N THR A 94 11.61 -7.11 18.98
CA THR A 94 10.46 -6.20 19.08
C THR A 94 10.65 -5.05 18.10
N LYS A 95 9.63 -4.76 17.29
CA LYS A 95 9.62 -3.63 16.35
C LYS A 95 8.37 -2.77 16.56
N PRO A 96 8.50 -1.44 16.63
CA PRO A 96 7.36 -0.55 16.81
C PRO A 96 6.44 -0.57 15.58
N PRO A 97 5.21 -0.06 15.72
CA PRO A 97 4.39 0.33 14.57
C PRO A 97 5.15 1.27 13.61
N ALA A 98 4.93 1.12 12.31
CA ALA A 98 5.61 1.91 11.28
C ALA A 98 4.83 1.90 9.94
N GLY A 99 5.05 2.91 9.09
CA GLY A 99 4.53 2.97 7.73
C GLY A 99 3.13 3.59 7.56
N ILE A 100 2.39 3.80 8.66
CA ILE A 100 1.01 4.32 8.61
C ILE A 100 0.98 5.81 8.25
N GLU A 101 1.84 6.61 8.87
CA GLU A 101 1.92 8.05 8.58
C GLU A 101 2.38 8.27 7.14
N GLU A 102 3.42 7.54 6.73
CA GLU A 102 3.92 7.57 5.37
C GLU A 102 2.79 7.21 4.39
N LEU A 103 2.00 6.16 4.66
CA LEU A 103 0.86 5.80 3.82
C LEU A 103 -0.18 6.92 3.74
N ILE A 104 -0.54 7.56 4.86
CA ILE A 104 -1.52 8.65 4.89
C ILE A 104 -1.04 9.83 4.03
N PHE A 105 0.22 10.25 4.19
CA PHE A 105 0.80 11.34 3.42
C PHE A 105 1.04 10.96 1.96
N GLY A 106 1.42 9.71 1.69
CA GLY A 106 1.62 9.18 0.35
C GLY A 106 0.32 9.16 -0.46
N ILE A 107 -0.78 8.73 0.15
CA ILE A 107 -2.12 8.83 -0.45
C ILE A 107 -2.44 10.30 -0.74
N ALA A 108 -2.29 11.18 0.25
CA ALA A 108 -2.57 12.61 0.10
C ALA A 108 -1.81 13.25 -1.07
N LYS A 109 -0.54 12.88 -1.27
CA LYS A 109 0.33 13.37 -2.35
C LYS A 109 -0.17 12.98 -3.75
N CYS A 110 -0.87 11.84 -3.87
CA CYS A 110 -1.41 11.37 -5.14
C CYS A 110 -2.75 12.01 -5.52
N LEU A 111 -3.47 12.59 -4.55
CA LEU A 111 -4.78 13.18 -4.75
C LEU A 111 -4.67 14.62 -5.28
N ASP A 112 -5.71 15.08 -5.98
CA ASP A 112 -5.87 16.52 -6.21
C ASP A 112 -6.26 17.25 -4.91
N ARG A 113 -6.29 18.57 -4.96
CA ARG A 113 -6.48 19.42 -3.79
C ARG A 113 -7.78 19.12 -3.03
N ASP A 114 -8.89 18.92 -3.75
CA ASP A 114 -10.20 18.75 -3.13
C ASP A 114 -10.30 17.36 -2.47
N HIS A 115 -9.83 16.32 -3.18
CA HIS A 115 -9.78 14.97 -2.64
C HIS A 115 -8.78 14.85 -1.48
N MET A 116 -7.65 15.57 -1.53
CA MET A 116 -6.68 15.63 -0.44
C MET A 116 -7.29 16.22 0.84
N PHE A 117 -8.07 17.32 0.73
CA PHE A 117 -8.76 17.88 1.90
C PHE A 117 -9.81 16.92 2.46
N ALA A 118 -10.60 16.28 1.59
CA ALA A 118 -11.57 15.27 2.00
C ALA A 118 -10.89 14.08 2.71
N TRP A 119 -9.74 13.64 2.21
CA TRP A 119 -8.90 12.59 2.82
C TRP A 119 -8.45 12.99 4.22
N PHE A 120 -7.78 14.14 4.38
CA PHE A 120 -7.31 14.56 5.70
C PHE A 120 -8.44 14.80 6.70
N ARG A 121 -9.58 15.31 6.25
CA ARG A 121 -10.77 15.45 7.10
C ARG A 121 -11.29 14.08 7.55
N THR A 122 -11.34 13.10 6.65
CA THR A 122 -11.80 11.75 6.98
C THR A 122 -10.88 11.09 8.00
N VAL A 123 -9.55 11.23 7.82
CA VAL A 123 -8.54 10.71 8.75
C VAL A 123 -8.65 11.41 10.11
N SER A 124 -8.77 12.73 10.16
CA SER A 124 -8.84 13.47 11.43
C SER A 124 -10.12 13.19 12.23
N GLN A 125 -11.22 12.85 11.55
CA GLN A 125 -12.48 12.46 12.17
C GLN A 125 -12.50 11.00 12.67
N ASN A 126 -11.55 10.17 12.23
CA ASN A 126 -11.41 8.77 12.64
C ASN A 126 -10.01 8.54 13.23
N PRO A 127 -9.69 9.19 14.36
CA PRO A 127 -8.40 8.99 15.01
C PRO A 127 -8.25 7.52 15.41
N SER A 128 -7.09 6.95 15.09
CA SER A 128 -6.65 5.59 15.42
C SER A 128 -6.33 5.41 16.89
#